data_AF-A0A0K8QHJ1-F1
#
_entry.id   AF-A0A0K8QHJ1-F1
#
_cell.length_a   1.000
_cell.length_b   1.000
_cell.length_c   1.000
_cell.angle_alpha   90.00
_cell.angle_beta   90.00
_cell.angle_gamma   90.00
#
_symmetry.space_group_name_H-M   'P 1'
#
loop_
_entity.id
_entity.type
_entity.pdbx_description
1 polymer ?
#
loop_
_entity_poly.entity_id
_entity_poly.type
_entity_poly.pdbx_seq_one_letter_code
_entity_poly.pdbx_strand_id
1 'polypeptide(L)'
;MGCYAAFPALRAARQFCQADPSAVVLVICVELCSLHVRTSNDPDTIMGSAIFADGAAAAVVTSREPEGPDPVIRLDHFETVLTPVGEEAMAWNIGDEGFEMVLGTYVPHIIEEHITGALEPLLARDPSLAGLPYRDITHWAIHPGGRSILDKVESKLELTEEQMIPARDVLRDYGNMSSATVLFVLKHILGQTPAEREERICSMAFGPGLTVETGLFTRVSPTL
;
A
#
# COMPACT_ATOMS: atom_id res chain seq x y z
N MET A 1 -5.74 -5.68 10.85
CA MET A 1 -5.52 -4.26 10.49
C MET A 1 -5.99 -3.95 9.06
N GLY A 2 -6.74 -4.85 8.39
CA GLY A 2 -7.24 -4.62 7.03
C GLY A 2 -6.13 -4.48 5.98
N CYS A 3 -6.45 -3.88 4.85
CA CYS A 3 -5.58 -3.85 3.68
C CYS A 3 -4.29 -3.03 3.86
N TYR A 4 -4.18 -2.19 4.88
CA TYR A 4 -2.95 -1.44 5.16
C TYR A 4 -1.92 -2.22 6.00
N ALA A 5 -2.23 -3.45 6.46
CA ALA A 5 -1.44 -4.12 7.50
C ALA A 5 0.05 -4.38 7.16
N ALA A 6 0.43 -4.33 5.88
CA ALA A 6 1.83 -4.43 5.47
C ALA A 6 2.69 -3.27 6.03
N PHE A 7 2.14 -2.05 6.16
CA PHE A 7 2.87 -0.88 6.65
C PHE A 7 3.29 -0.99 8.12
N PRO A 8 2.38 -1.23 9.09
CA PRO A 8 2.79 -1.43 10.48
C PRO A 8 3.72 -2.64 10.64
N ALA A 9 3.57 -3.69 9.82
CA ALA A 9 4.47 -4.85 9.84
C ALA A 9 5.89 -4.48 9.38
N LEU A 10 6.03 -3.77 8.25
CA LEU A 10 7.31 -3.28 7.74
C LEU A 10 7.94 -2.24 8.70
N ARG A 11 7.13 -1.37 9.30
CA ARG A 11 7.57 -0.39 10.30
C ARG A 11 8.14 -1.09 11.54
N ALA A 12 7.47 -2.13 12.05
CA ALA A 12 7.97 -2.92 13.16
C ALA A 12 9.28 -3.67 12.78
N ALA A 13 9.33 -4.26 11.59
CA ALA A 13 10.53 -4.92 11.10
C ALA A 13 11.74 -3.96 11.00
N ARG A 14 11.52 -2.74 10.48
CA ARG A 14 12.53 -1.68 10.45
C ARG A 14 12.99 -1.31 11.87
N GLN A 15 12.07 -1.16 12.81
CA GLN A 15 12.42 -0.83 14.21
C GLN A 15 13.27 -1.94 14.86
N PHE A 16 12.97 -3.21 14.60
CA PHE A 16 13.80 -4.31 15.08
C PHE A 16 15.21 -4.29 14.49
N CYS A 17 15.35 -4.05 13.19
CA CYS A 17 16.67 -3.96 12.54
C CYS A 17 17.46 -2.73 13.01
N GLN A 18 16.78 -1.62 13.32
CA GLN A 18 17.43 -0.44 13.91
C GLN A 18 17.91 -0.68 15.35
N ALA A 19 17.19 -1.50 16.11
CA ALA A 19 17.58 -1.86 17.48
C ALA A 19 18.72 -2.89 17.51
N ASP A 20 18.76 -3.82 16.55
CA ASP A 20 19.81 -4.81 16.37
C ASP A 20 20.24 -4.87 14.89
N PRO A 21 21.38 -4.26 14.53
CA PRO A 21 21.89 -4.27 13.15
C PRO A 21 22.16 -5.67 12.57
N SER A 22 22.25 -6.71 13.41
CA SER A 22 22.44 -8.09 12.96
C SER A 22 21.13 -8.81 12.62
N ALA A 23 19.99 -8.24 13.03
CA ALA A 23 18.67 -8.83 12.86
C ALA A 23 18.30 -8.99 11.38
N VAL A 24 17.55 -10.06 11.12
CA VAL A 24 16.90 -10.35 9.84
C VAL A 24 15.47 -10.70 10.16
N VAL A 25 14.54 -9.87 9.69
CA VAL A 25 13.11 -9.99 10.01
C VAL A 25 12.36 -10.44 8.76
N LEU A 26 11.64 -11.55 8.87
CA LEU A 26 10.72 -12.01 7.84
C LEU A 26 9.32 -11.45 8.12
N VAL A 27 8.84 -10.59 7.24
CA VAL A 27 7.45 -10.10 7.23
C VAL A 27 6.65 -10.94 6.26
N ILE A 28 5.50 -11.45 6.68
CA ILE A 28 4.59 -12.23 5.83
C ILE A 28 3.18 -11.66 5.97
N CYS A 29 2.57 -11.34 4.83
CA CYS A 29 1.14 -11.06 4.71
C CYS A 29 0.48 -12.25 4.00
N VAL A 30 -0.49 -12.90 4.63
CA VAL A 30 -1.28 -14.00 4.04
C VAL A 30 -2.74 -13.69 4.23
N GLU A 31 -3.48 -13.66 3.14
CA GLU A 31 -4.87 -13.21 3.08
C GLU A 31 -5.69 -14.26 2.32
N LEU A 32 -6.70 -14.81 2.98
CA LEU A 32 -7.62 -15.81 2.44
C LEU A 32 -9.03 -15.21 2.36
N CYS A 33 -9.17 -14.15 1.57
CA CYS A 33 -10.41 -13.39 1.44
C CYS A 33 -11.58 -14.22 0.88
N SER A 34 -11.29 -15.31 0.15
CA SER A 34 -12.29 -16.26 -0.35
C SER A 34 -13.11 -16.91 0.77
N LEU A 35 -12.57 -17.01 1.99
CA LEU A 35 -13.28 -17.50 3.17
C LEU A 35 -14.45 -16.61 3.60
N HIS A 36 -14.49 -15.36 3.12
CA HIS A 36 -15.49 -14.36 3.49
C HIS A 36 -16.49 -14.06 2.37
N VAL A 37 -16.42 -14.76 1.24
CA VAL A 37 -17.34 -14.58 0.12
C VAL A 37 -18.75 -15.01 0.53
N ARG A 38 -19.72 -14.13 0.31
CA ARG A 38 -21.15 -14.39 0.57
C ARG A 38 -21.97 -14.11 -0.67
N THR A 39 -22.98 -14.93 -0.90
CA THR A 39 -24.00 -14.61 -1.91
C THR A 39 -24.96 -13.58 -1.31
N SER A 40 -25.13 -12.45 -1.99
CA SER A 40 -26.01 -11.38 -1.55
C SER A 40 -26.60 -10.66 -2.76
N ASN A 41 -27.75 -10.01 -2.57
CA ASN A 41 -28.32 -9.07 -3.54
C ASN A 41 -27.92 -7.62 -3.22
N ASP A 42 -27.19 -7.39 -2.13
CA ASP A 42 -26.66 -6.09 -1.74
C ASP A 42 -25.46 -5.70 -2.65
N PRO A 43 -25.50 -4.54 -3.32
CA PRO A 43 -24.44 -4.11 -4.24
C PRO A 43 -23.05 -3.99 -3.60
N ASP A 44 -22.97 -3.53 -2.34
CA ASP A 44 -21.68 -3.37 -1.64
C ASP A 44 -21.04 -4.73 -1.38
N THR A 45 -21.84 -5.71 -0.96
CA THR A 45 -21.41 -7.10 -0.77
C THR A 45 -20.97 -7.75 -2.09
N ILE A 46 -21.70 -7.52 -3.18
CA ILE A 46 -21.36 -8.02 -4.51
C ILE A 46 -20.03 -7.42 -4.97
N MET A 47 -19.85 -6.11 -4.81
CA MET A 47 -18.61 -5.42 -5.15
C MET A 47 -17.42 -5.94 -4.35
N GLY A 48 -17.57 -6.12 -3.04
CA GLY A 48 -16.54 -6.75 -2.19
C GLY A 48 -16.17 -8.14 -2.71
N SER A 49 -17.16 -8.99 -2.98
CA SER A 49 -16.93 -10.35 -3.47
C SER A 49 -16.31 -10.42 -4.88
N ALA A 50 -16.49 -9.39 -5.70
CA ALA A 50 -15.95 -9.33 -7.06
C ALA A 50 -14.51 -8.82 -7.14
N ILE A 51 -14.03 -8.14 -6.09
CA ILE A 51 -12.72 -7.48 -6.10
C ILE A 51 -11.69 -8.26 -5.28
N PHE A 52 -12.10 -8.85 -4.15
CA PHE A 52 -11.17 -9.52 -3.25
C PHE A 52 -10.73 -10.90 -3.75
N ALA A 53 -9.46 -11.22 -3.47
CA ALA A 53 -8.81 -12.46 -3.87
C ALA A 53 -7.91 -12.98 -2.74
N ASP A 54 -7.50 -14.24 -2.85
CA ASP A 54 -6.51 -14.81 -1.94
C ASP A 54 -5.10 -14.45 -2.39
N GLY A 55 -4.20 -14.23 -1.44
CA GLY A 55 -2.81 -13.90 -1.76
C GLY A 55 -1.87 -13.97 -0.57
N ALA A 56 -0.59 -14.15 -0.88
CA ALA A 56 0.47 -14.12 0.11
C ALA A 56 1.72 -13.43 -0.45
N ALA A 57 2.33 -12.59 0.37
CA ALA A 57 3.58 -11.92 0.06
C ALA A 57 4.50 -11.94 1.29
N ALA A 58 5.80 -11.95 1.03
CA ALA A 58 6.81 -11.88 2.07
C ALA A 58 7.92 -10.91 1.70
N ALA A 59 8.51 -10.28 2.73
CA ALA A 59 9.67 -9.42 2.61
C ALA A 59 10.68 -9.77 3.70
N VAL A 60 11.97 -9.81 3.33
CA VAL A 60 13.07 -9.91 4.29
C VAL A 60 13.60 -8.50 4.52
N VAL A 61 13.58 -8.06 5.77
CA VAL A 61 14.06 -6.74 6.19
C VAL A 61 15.31 -6.91 7.05
N THR A 62 16.34 -6.12 6.75
CA THR A 62 17.62 -6.16 7.47
C THR A 62 18.31 -4.80 7.39
N SER A 63 19.30 -4.57 8.27
CA SER A 63 20.21 -3.42 8.22
C SER A 63 21.53 -3.71 7.50
N ARG A 64 21.66 -4.90 6.90
CA ARG A 64 22.82 -5.26 6.08
C ARG A 64 22.82 -4.46 4.78
N GLU A 65 24.00 -4.08 4.33
CA GLU A 65 24.17 -3.51 3.00
C GLU A 65 23.72 -4.53 1.95
N PRO A 66 23.08 -4.10 0.86
CA PRO A 66 22.64 -5.00 -0.19
C PRO A 66 23.86 -5.64 -0.88
N GLU A 67 23.86 -6.96 -0.97
CA GLU A 67 24.86 -7.73 -1.70
C GLU A 67 24.27 -8.22 -3.03
N GLY A 68 25.03 -8.10 -4.11
CA GLY A 68 24.63 -8.60 -5.44
C GLY A 68 23.96 -7.53 -6.32
N PRO A 69 23.51 -7.92 -7.53
CA PRO A 69 23.05 -6.98 -8.55
C PRO A 69 21.58 -6.57 -8.40
N ASP A 70 20.82 -7.26 -7.55
CA ASP A 70 19.38 -7.09 -7.48
C ASP A 70 19.01 -5.81 -6.73
N PRO A 71 18.08 -5.00 -7.26
CA PRO A 71 17.64 -3.79 -6.58
C PRO A 71 16.93 -4.14 -5.27
N VAL A 72 17.08 -3.25 -4.28
CA VAL A 72 16.41 -3.35 -2.97
C VAL A 72 15.60 -2.09 -2.69
N ILE A 73 14.74 -2.17 -1.67
CA ILE A 73 13.96 -1.01 -1.19
C ILE A 73 14.45 -0.64 0.21
N ARG A 74 14.99 0.57 0.35
CA ARG A 74 15.29 1.19 1.64
C ARG A 74 14.01 1.80 2.21
N LEU A 75 13.70 1.45 3.45
CA LEU A 75 12.51 1.94 4.17
C LEU A 75 12.84 3.24 4.92
N ASP A 76 12.59 4.40 4.32
CA ASP A 76 13.03 5.69 4.88
C ASP A 76 12.09 6.17 6.01
N HIS A 77 10.80 6.41 5.69
CA HIS A 77 9.80 6.94 6.61
C HIS A 77 8.45 6.25 6.49
N PHE A 78 7.66 6.28 7.57
CA PHE A 78 6.29 5.78 7.65
C PHE A 78 5.44 6.79 8.41
N GLU A 79 4.19 6.96 8.00
CA GLU A 79 3.19 7.77 8.73
C GLU A 79 1.81 7.12 8.68
N THR A 80 1.03 7.36 9.73
CA THR A 80 -0.36 6.88 9.85
C THR A 80 -1.27 8.07 10.09
N VAL A 81 -2.32 8.20 9.28
CA VAL A 81 -3.31 9.26 9.41
C VAL A 81 -4.70 8.65 9.40
N LEU A 82 -5.55 9.09 10.34
CA LEU A 82 -6.99 8.80 10.33
C LEU A 82 -7.71 9.92 9.60
N THR A 83 -8.61 9.57 8.69
CA THR A 83 -9.53 10.56 8.11
C THR A 83 -10.57 10.98 9.14
N PRO A 84 -11.11 12.21 9.07
CA PRO A 84 -12.10 12.69 10.03
C PRO A 84 -13.47 11.98 9.90
N VAL A 85 -13.70 11.28 8.78
CA VAL A 85 -14.91 10.53 8.46
C VAL A 85 -14.54 9.17 7.88
N GLY A 86 -15.48 8.21 7.88
CA GLY A 86 -15.29 6.92 7.21
C GLY A 86 -15.17 5.71 8.14
N GLU A 87 -15.42 5.87 9.44
CA GLU A 87 -15.41 4.80 10.44
C GLU A 87 -16.29 3.62 10.03
N GLU A 88 -17.53 3.90 9.62
CA GLU A 88 -18.48 2.88 9.17
C GLU A 88 -18.34 2.52 7.68
N ALA A 89 -17.59 3.32 6.91
CA ALA A 89 -17.50 3.18 5.45
C ALA A 89 -16.58 2.02 5.02
N MET A 90 -15.62 1.66 5.86
CA MET A 90 -14.79 0.47 5.67
C MET A 90 -14.63 -0.21 7.03
N ALA A 91 -15.30 -1.34 7.24
CA ALA A 91 -15.39 -1.96 8.55
C ALA A 91 -15.44 -3.49 8.45
N TRP A 92 -15.26 -4.14 9.60
CA TRP A 92 -15.47 -5.57 9.77
C TRP A 92 -16.53 -5.79 10.85
N ASN A 93 -17.65 -6.39 10.48
CA ASN A 93 -18.65 -6.87 11.42
C ASN A 93 -18.37 -8.36 11.70
N ILE A 94 -18.14 -8.71 12.96
CA ILE A 94 -17.90 -10.10 13.36
C ILE A 94 -19.22 -10.65 13.91
N GLY A 95 -19.80 -11.60 13.18
CA GLY A 95 -21.06 -12.25 13.56
C GLY A 95 -20.92 -13.76 13.66
N ASP A 96 -22.04 -14.43 13.94
CA ASP A 96 -22.11 -15.89 14.10
C ASP A 96 -21.74 -16.67 12.83
N GLU A 97 -21.85 -16.02 11.67
CA GLU A 97 -21.50 -16.56 10.34
C GLU A 97 -20.16 -16.04 9.81
N GLY A 98 -19.28 -15.60 10.71
CA GLY A 98 -17.92 -15.15 10.39
C GLY A 98 -17.78 -13.65 10.19
N PHE A 99 -16.70 -13.28 9.50
CA PHE A 99 -16.33 -11.89 9.25
C PHE A 99 -17.08 -11.35 8.04
N GLU A 100 -17.84 -10.28 8.26
CA GLU A 100 -18.54 -9.55 7.23
C GLU A 100 -17.81 -8.24 6.95
N MET A 101 -17.35 -8.10 5.72
CA MET A 101 -16.65 -6.91 5.28
C MET A 101 -17.65 -5.87 4.79
N VAL A 102 -17.56 -4.67 5.34
CA VAL A 102 -18.29 -3.50 4.85
C VAL A 102 -17.33 -2.70 3.99
N LEU A 103 -17.71 -2.49 2.72
CA LEU A 103 -16.99 -1.64 1.78
C LEU A 103 -17.99 -0.71 1.10
N GLY A 104 -18.23 0.45 1.72
CA GLY A 104 -19.17 1.43 1.21
C GLY A 104 -18.70 2.07 -0.10
N THR A 105 -19.61 2.25 -1.05
CA THR A 105 -19.34 2.94 -2.32
C THR A 105 -18.76 4.37 -2.17
N TYR A 106 -18.90 5.00 -1.00
CA TYR A 106 -18.39 6.34 -0.72
C TYR A 106 -16.89 6.40 -0.36
N VAL A 107 -16.26 5.26 -0.05
CA VAL A 107 -14.83 5.19 0.31
C VAL A 107 -13.90 5.91 -0.68
N PRO A 108 -14.03 5.77 -2.01
CA PRO A 108 -13.18 6.48 -2.96
C PRO A 108 -13.26 8.01 -2.85
N HIS A 109 -14.42 8.57 -2.48
CA HIS A 109 -14.57 10.02 -2.27
C HIS A 109 -13.89 10.49 -0.99
N ILE A 110 -13.99 9.72 0.10
CA ILE A 110 -13.26 10.01 1.34
C ILE A 110 -11.75 10.04 1.07
N ILE A 111 -11.25 9.08 0.29
CA ILE A 111 -9.83 9.03 -0.11
C ILE A 111 -9.46 10.26 -0.94
N GLU A 112 -10.23 10.59 -1.99
CA GLU A 112 -9.99 11.77 -2.84
C GLU A 112 -9.95 13.08 -2.04
N GLU A 113 -10.82 13.23 -1.05
CA GLU A 113 -10.92 14.44 -0.23
C GLU A 113 -9.72 14.58 0.72
N HIS A 114 -9.25 13.48 1.31
CA HIS A 114 -8.30 13.52 2.43
C HIS A 114 -6.87 13.06 2.09
N ILE A 115 -6.61 12.48 0.91
CA ILE A 115 -5.30 11.89 0.60
C ILE A 115 -4.14 12.89 0.68
N THR A 116 -4.33 14.13 0.26
CA THR A 116 -3.27 15.15 0.32
C THR A 116 -2.91 15.50 1.77
N GLY A 117 -3.91 15.60 2.65
CA GLY A 117 -3.68 15.82 4.09
C GLY A 117 -3.05 14.60 4.76
N ALA A 118 -3.35 13.38 4.28
CA ALA A 118 -2.71 12.17 4.78
C ALA A 118 -1.23 12.04 4.36
N LEU A 119 -0.84 12.61 3.22
CA LEU A 119 0.54 12.60 2.73
C LEU A 119 1.41 13.70 3.35
N GLU A 120 0.82 14.82 3.78
CA GLU A 120 1.55 15.97 4.29
C GLU A 120 2.54 15.63 5.44
N PRO A 121 2.16 14.86 6.49
CA PRO A 121 3.10 14.49 7.54
C PRO A 121 4.27 13.64 7.04
N LEU A 122 4.04 12.78 6.04
CA LEU A 122 5.07 11.91 5.48
C LEU A 122 6.07 12.73 4.66
N LEU A 123 5.57 13.57 3.74
CA LEU A 123 6.42 14.35 2.85
C LEU A 123 7.19 15.44 3.61
N ALA A 124 6.64 15.95 4.72
CA ALA A 124 7.36 16.85 5.61
C ALA A 124 8.63 16.23 6.25
N ARG A 125 8.79 14.89 6.21
CA ARG A 125 10.01 14.21 6.68
C ARG A 125 11.20 14.37 5.74
N ASP A 126 10.97 14.69 4.47
CA ASP A 126 12.02 14.90 3.47
C ASP A 126 11.88 16.29 2.82
N PRO A 127 12.68 17.28 3.28
CA PRO A 127 12.65 18.64 2.72
C PRO A 127 12.92 18.71 1.21
N SER A 128 13.55 17.70 0.61
CA SER A 128 13.79 17.68 -0.84
C SER A 128 12.51 17.51 -1.65
N LEU A 129 11.42 17.04 -1.03
CA LEU A 129 10.11 16.86 -1.65
C LEU A 129 9.17 18.05 -1.42
N ALA A 130 9.56 19.01 -0.58
CA ALA A 130 8.70 20.13 -0.21
C ALA A 130 8.37 21.00 -1.43
N GLY A 131 7.07 21.15 -1.72
CA GLY A 131 6.57 21.96 -2.81
C GLY A 131 6.75 21.36 -4.21
N LEU A 132 7.27 20.14 -4.33
CA LEU A 132 7.30 19.42 -5.60
C LEU A 132 5.89 18.92 -5.96
N PRO A 133 5.51 18.96 -7.25
CA PRO A 133 4.36 18.22 -7.75
C PRO A 133 4.46 16.73 -7.39
N TYR A 134 3.36 16.10 -6.99
CA TYR A 134 3.34 14.66 -6.66
C TYR A 134 3.82 13.78 -7.83
N ARG A 135 3.49 14.18 -9.07
CA ARG A 135 3.94 13.54 -10.30
C ARG A 135 5.47 13.50 -10.48
N ASP A 136 6.24 14.30 -9.73
CA ASP A 136 7.70 14.32 -9.80
C ASP A 136 8.36 13.26 -8.90
N ILE A 137 7.60 12.62 -7.99
CA ILE A 137 8.06 11.44 -7.26
C ILE A 137 8.07 10.26 -8.22
N THR A 138 9.23 9.61 -8.41
CA THR A 138 9.43 8.63 -9.48
C THR A 138 8.42 7.49 -9.47
N HIS A 139 8.17 6.88 -8.31
CA HIS A 139 7.34 5.69 -8.19
C HIS A 139 6.21 5.88 -7.18
N TRP A 140 5.04 5.30 -7.49
CA TRP A 140 3.87 5.28 -6.62
C TRP A 140 3.39 3.85 -6.37
N ALA A 141 3.61 3.36 -5.15
CA ALA A 141 3.16 2.04 -4.73
C ALA A 141 1.81 2.15 -4.00
N ILE A 142 0.73 2.34 -4.77
CA ILE A 142 -0.63 2.54 -4.26
C ILE A 142 -1.32 1.18 -4.09
N HIS A 143 -1.84 0.89 -2.90
CA HIS A 143 -2.67 -0.30 -2.68
C HIS A 143 -3.92 -0.23 -3.57
N PRO A 144 -4.12 -1.21 -4.46
CA PRO A 144 -5.25 -1.20 -5.37
C PRO A 144 -6.48 -1.84 -4.70
N GLY A 145 -7.12 -1.09 -3.80
CA GLY A 145 -8.35 -1.56 -3.14
C GLY A 145 -9.53 -1.76 -4.10
N GLY A 146 -9.46 -1.15 -5.28
CA GLY A 146 -10.40 -1.25 -6.39
C GLY A 146 -10.09 -0.20 -7.46
N ARG A 147 -10.67 -0.35 -8.65
CA ARG A 147 -10.43 0.58 -9.78
C ARG A 147 -10.76 2.03 -9.42
N SER A 148 -11.91 2.26 -8.77
CA SER A 148 -12.36 3.60 -8.40
C SER A 148 -11.39 4.31 -7.46
N ILE A 149 -10.74 3.58 -6.54
CA ILE A 149 -9.72 4.14 -5.65
C ILE A 149 -8.51 4.61 -6.47
N LEU A 150 -8.02 3.78 -7.39
CA LEU A 150 -6.89 4.14 -8.25
C LEU A 150 -7.19 5.37 -9.11
N ASP A 151 -8.36 5.39 -9.74
CA ASP A 151 -8.79 6.52 -10.59
C ASP A 151 -8.88 7.83 -9.79
N LYS A 152 -9.33 7.76 -8.53
CA LYS A 152 -9.42 8.91 -7.62
C LYS A 152 -8.06 9.40 -7.14
N VAL A 153 -7.14 8.50 -6.79
CA VAL A 153 -5.77 8.86 -6.39
C VAL A 153 -5.02 9.47 -7.57
N GLU A 154 -5.10 8.86 -8.76
CA GLU A 154 -4.47 9.37 -9.99
C GLU A 154 -4.94 10.79 -10.30
N SER A 155 -6.25 11.03 -10.33
CA SER A 155 -6.80 12.35 -10.62
C SER A 155 -6.45 13.38 -9.55
N LYS A 156 -6.46 13.00 -8.27
CA LYS A 156 -6.23 13.94 -7.16
C LYS A 156 -4.78 14.37 -7.02
N LEU A 157 -3.85 13.45 -7.27
CA LEU A 157 -2.41 13.69 -7.19
C LEU A 157 -1.80 14.03 -8.56
N GLU A 158 -2.61 14.03 -9.62
CA GLU A 158 -2.23 14.29 -11.00
C GLU A 158 -1.09 13.38 -11.49
N LEU A 159 -1.14 12.11 -11.09
CA LEU A 159 -0.13 11.10 -11.43
C LEU A 159 -0.17 10.77 -12.92
N THR A 160 0.96 10.36 -13.45
CA THR A 160 1.05 9.90 -14.84
C THR A 160 0.53 8.47 -14.98
N GLU A 161 0.11 8.10 -16.19
CA GLU A 161 -0.30 6.73 -16.49
C GLU A 161 0.80 5.73 -16.12
N GLU A 162 2.06 6.07 -16.41
CA GLU A 162 3.23 5.23 -16.11
C GLU A 162 3.39 4.96 -14.60
N GLN A 163 3.17 5.97 -13.75
CA GLN A 163 3.19 5.81 -12.29
C GLN A 163 2.07 4.90 -11.78
N MET A 164 0.95 4.80 -12.52
CA MET A 164 -0.19 3.97 -12.14
C MET A 164 -0.08 2.52 -12.61
N ILE A 165 0.80 2.20 -13.56
CA ILE A 165 0.96 0.85 -14.13
C ILE A 165 1.13 -0.21 -13.04
N PRO A 166 2.06 -0.10 -12.07
CA PRO A 166 2.28 -1.15 -11.07
C PRO A 166 1.03 -1.51 -10.27
N ALA A 167 0.26 -0.50 -9.84
CA ALA A 167 -0.96 -0.72 -9.07
C ALA A 167 -2.09 -1.28 -9.94
N ARG A 168 -2.24 -0.78 -11.17
CA ARG A 168 -3.29 -1.22 -12.10
C ARG A 168 -3.07 -2.65 -12.59
N ASP A 169 -1.83 -3.03 -12.88
CA ASP A 169 -1.51 -4.39 -13.34
C ASP A 169 -1.63 -5.41 -12.21
N VAL A 170 -1.21 -5.07 -10.99
CA VAL A 170 -1.45 -5.95 -9.82
C VAL A 170 -2.95 -6.17 -9.59
N LEU A 171 -3.76 -5.11 -9.69
CA LEU A 171 -5.22 -5.26 -9.57
C LEU A 171 -5.81 -6.15 -10.67
N ARG A 172 -5.34 -5.97 -11.91
CA ARG A 172 -5.80 -6.71 -13.08
C ARG A 172 -5.51 -8.21 -12.96
N ASP A 173 -4.29 -8.53 -12.54
CA ASP A 173 -3.79 -9.91 -12.58
C ASP A 173 -4.14 -10.69 -11.32
N TYR A 174 -4.29 -10.01 -10.17
CA TYR A 174 -4.43 -10.66 -8.86
C TYR A 174 -5.64 -10.20 -8.04
N GLY A 175 -6.34 -9.14 -8.44
CA GLY A 175 -7.40 -8.55 -7.63
C GLY A 175 -6.87 -7.87 -6.36
N ASN A 176 -7.75 -7.65 -5.39
CA ASN A 176 -7.40 -7.13 -4.07
C ASN A 176 -7.13 -8.28 -3.09
N MET A 177 -5.86 -8.59 -2.86
CA MET A 177 -5.39 -9.58 -1.90
C MET A 177 -5.20 -8.99 -0.49
N SER A 178 -6.04 -8.01 -0.10
CA SER A 178 -5.94 -7.30 1.18
C SER A 178 -4.51 -6.78 1.42
N SER A 179 -3.91 -7.05 2.59
CA SER A 179 -2.60 -6.50 2.98
C SER A 179 -1.42 -6.98 2.13
N ALA A 180 -1.52 -8.15 1.49
CA ALA A 180 -0.46 -8.65 0.61
C ALA A 180 -0.32 -7.80 -0.66
N THR A 181 -1.39 -7.13 -1.09
CA THR A 181 -1.45 -6.49 -2.42
C THR A 181 -0.42 -5.39 -2.61
N VAL A 182 -0.17 -4.55 -1.59
CA VAL A 182 0.83 -3.46 -1.73
C VAL A 182 2.25 -4.01 -1.86
N LEU A 183 2.54 -5.19 -1.28
CA LEU A 183 3.83 -5.85 -1.45
C LEU A 183 4.02 -6.37 -2.88
N PHE A 184 2.94 -6.78 -3.56
CA PHE A 184 2.99 -7.10 -4.99
C PHE A 184 3.27 -5.86 -5.84
N VAL A 185 2.67 -4.71 -5.50
CA VAL A 185 2.95 -3.43 -6.20
C VAL A 185 4.41 -3.00 -6.00
N LEU A 186 4.93 -3.10 -4.78
CA LEU A 186 6.35 -2.83 -4.50
C LEU A 186 7.28 -3.78 -5.26
N LYS A 187 6.94 -5.08 -5.32
CA LYS A 187 7.69 -6.08 -6.12
C LYS A 187 7.65 -5.75 -7.62
N HIS A 188 6.52 -5.28 -8.12
CA HIS A 188 6.38 -4.85 -9.50
C HIS A 188 7.31 -3.68 -9.83
N ILE A 189 7.34 -2.64 -8.97
CA ILE A 189 8.28 -1.52 -9.09
C ILE A 189 9.74 -2.00 -9.02
N LEU A 190 10.04 -2.92 -8.10
CA LEU A 190 11.38 -3.47 -7.92
C LEU A 190 11.89 -4.18 -9.19
N GLY A 191 11.00 -4.85 -9.91
CA GLY A 191 11.29 -5.59 -11.15
C GLY A 191 11.36 -4.74 -12.42
N GLN A 192 11.08 -3.43 -12.36
CA GLN A 192 11.28 -2.53 -13.51
C GLN A 192 12.77 -2.39 -13.84
N THR A 193 13.13 -1.84 -15.00
CA THR A 193 14.55 -1.58 -15.30
C THR A 193 15.13 -0.62 -14.25
N PRO A 194 16.25 -0.94 -13.59
CA PRO A 194 16.85 -0.05 -12.61
C PRO A 194 17.44 1.19 -13.28
N ALA A 195 17.25 2.36 -12.69
CA ALA A 195 18.03 3.54 -13.06
C ALA A 195 19.43 3.49 -12.42
N GLU A 196 20.37 4.27 -12.98
CA GLU A 196 21.72 4.47 -12.43
C GLU A 196 21.74 5.28 -11.13
N ARG A 197 20.57 5.72 -10.65
CA ARG A 197 20.39 6.55 -9.46
C ARG A 197 19.36 5.94 -8.52
N GLU A 198 19.42 6.34 -7.25
CA GLU A 198 18.35 6.09 -6.30
C GLU A 198 17.03 6.72 -6.76
N GLU A 199 15.93 5.98 -6.62
CA GLU A 199 14.59 6.41 -7.06
C GLU A 199 13.62 6.43 -5.89
N ARG A 200 12.91 7.54 -5.70
CA ARG A 200 11.93 7.67 -4.60
C ARG A 200 10.66 6.89 -4.93
N ILE A 201 10.12 6.20 -3.93
CA ILE A 201 8.83 5.53 -3.95
C ILE A 201 7.95 6.14 -2.86
N CYS A 202 6.80 6.68 -3.23
CA CYS A 202 5.73 6.98 -2.27
C CYS A 202 4.72 5.83 -2.28
N SER A 203 4.52 5.18 -1.15
CA SER A 203 3.60 4.05 -0.99
C SER A 203 2.45 4.42 -0.08
N MET A 204 1.25 3.91 -0.36
CA MET A 204 0.07 4.14 0.47
C MET A 204 -0.87 2.94 0.47
N ALA A 205 -1.56 2.74 1.58
CA ALA A 205 -2.69 1.84 1.67
C ALA A 205 -3.80 2.39 2.55
N PHE A 206 -5.01 1.89 2.27
CA PHE A 206 -6.25 2.30 2.91
C PHE A 206 -6.84 1.10 3.63
N GLY A 207 -7.49 1.32 4.77
CA GLY A 207 -8.16 0.26 5.51
C GLY A 207 -9.15 0.82 6.52
N PRO A 208 -9.76 -0.03 7.34
CA PRO A 208 -10.80 0.37 8.28
C PRO A 208 -10.43 1.56 9.16
N GLY A 209 -11.37 2.50 9.36
CA GLY A 209 -11.15 3.72 10.17
C GLY A 209 -11.82 5.01 9.66
N LEU A 210 -11.70 5.45 8.41
CA LEU A 210 -10.74 5.03 7.39
C LEU A 210 -9.32 5.44 7.80
N THR A 211 -8.41 4.47 7.80
CA THR A 211 -6.99 4.70 8.09
C THR A 211 -6.21 4.75 6.78
N VAL A 212 -5.32 5.73 6.68
CA VAL A 212 -4.33 5.86 5.61
C VAL A 212 -2.95 5.61 6.19
N GLU A 213 -2.32 4.50 5.79
CA GLU A 213 -0.90 4.27 6.06
C GLU A 213 -0.10 4.69 4.84
N THR A 214 1.00 5.39 5.07
CA THR A 214 1.89 5.86 4.01
C THR A 214 3.35 5.56 4.34
N GLY A 215 4.16 5.42 3.30
CA GLY A 215 5.58 5.14 3.40
C GLY A 215 6.35 5.88 2.33
N LEU A 216 7.47 6.48 2.71
CA LEU A 216 8.45 7.03 1.79
C LEU A 216 9.64 6.09 1.78
N PHE A 217 9.92 5.53 0.61
CA PHE A 217 10.98 4.55 0.41
C PHE A 217 11.91 4.97 -0.73
N THR A 218 13.04 4.29 -0.82
CA THR A 218 14.00 4.49 -1.89
C THR A 218 14.35 3.16 -2.53
N ARG A 219 14.16 3.07 -3.84
CA ARG A 219 14.72 1.98 -4.63
C ARG A 219 16.21 2.22 -4.80
N VAL A 220 17.01 1.27 -4.36
CA VAL A 220 18.47 1.30 -4.46
C VAL A 220 18.89 0.18 -5.40
N SER A 221 19.58 0.55 -6.48
CA SER A 221 20.25 -0.39 -7.37
C SER A 221 21.70 -0.53 -6.88
N PRO A 222 22.13 -1.68 -6.35
CA PRO A 222 23.53 -1.85 -5.98
C PRO A 222 24.40 -1.65 -7.23
N THR A 223 25.43 -0.82 -7.14
CA THR A 223 26.44 -0.76 -8.19
C THR A 223 27.22 -2.08 -8.19
N LEU A 224 27.32 -2.69 -9.37
CA LEU A 224 28.14 -3.88 -9.64
C LEU A 224 29.62 -3.69 -9.24
#